data_AF-A0A1T1IEL3-F1
#
_entry.id   AF-A0A1T1IEL3-F1
#
_cell.length_a   1.000
_cell.length_b   1.000
_cell.length_c   1.000
_cell.angle_alpha   90.00
_cell.angle_beta   90.00
_cell.angle_gamma   90.00
#
_symmetry.space_group_name_H-M   'P 1'
#
loop_
_entity.id
_entity.type
_entity.pdbx_description
1 polymer ?
#
loop_
_entity_poly.entity_id
_entity_poly.type
_entity_poly.pdbx_seq_one_letter_code
_entity_poly.pdbx_strand_id
1 'polypeptide(L)'
;MIGAPMPNPRDAIVAELGRQMDAFFGSGGSAQQIAQGVSGENNGYGPSSHQDRLRAERKRLAPEVRKHAEKGLTASQIGTAMSIRVKRVQMIAIENGITIGDQA
;
A
#
# COMPACT_ATOMS: atom_id res chain seq x y z
N MET A 1 36.98 1.68 44.03
CA MET A 1 36.81 1.43 42.59
C MET A 1 35.33 1.35 42.30
N ILE A 2 34.73 2.42 41.78
CA ILE A 2 33.34 2.42 41.34
C ILE A 2 33.33 1.72 39.98
N GLY A 3 32.65 0.57 39.91
CA GLY A 3 32.59 -0.26 38.72
C GLY A 3 32.06 0.52 37.52
N ALA A 4 32.68 0.32 36.37
CA ALA A 4 32.26 0.92 35.12
C ALA A 4 30.75 0.69 34.90
N PRO A 5 30.01 1.69 34.37
CA PRO A 5 28.59 1.54 34.13
C PRO A 5 28.35 0.33 33.23
N MET A 6 27.39 -0.53 33.60
CA MET A 6 27.00 -1.65 32.74
C MET A 6 26.71 -1.13 31.33
N PRO A 7 27.18 -1.83 30.27
CA PRO A 7 26.89 -1.45 28.91
C PRO A 7 25.38 -1.26 28.74
N ASN A 8 24.98 -0.18 28.06
CA ASN A 8 23.57 0.06 27.83
C ASN A 8 23.02 -1.13 27.04
N PRO A 9 21.92 -1.77 27.47
CA PRO A 9 21.37 -2.94 26.78
C PRO A 9 21.05 -2.66 25.31
N ARG A 10 20.80 -1.39 24.94
CA ARG A 10 20.64 -0.98 23.54
C ARG A 10 21.91 -1.20 22.72
N ASP A 11 23.07 -0.91 23.28
CA ASP A 11 24.35 -1.02 22.57
C ASP A 11 24.68 -2.49 22.27
N ALA A 12 24.34 -3.39 23.19
CA ALA A 12 24.46 -4.84 22.97
C ALA A 12 23.55 -5.33 21.84
N ILE A 13 22.31 -4.85 21.78
CA ILE A 13 21.36 -5.19 20.70
C ILE A 13 21.84 -4.64 19.36
N VAL A 14 22.34 -3.40 19.32
CA VAL A 14 22.87 -2.79 18.09
C VAL A 14 24.08 -3.57 17.57
N ALA A 15 25.01 -3.94 18.44
CA ALA A 15 26.19 -4.72 18.06
C ALA A 15 25.81 -6.10 17.50
N GLU A 16 24.80 -6.75 18.09
CA GLU A 16 24.31 -8.04 17.60
C GLU A 16 23.60 -7.92 16.26
N LEU A 17 22.74 -6.92 16.07
CA LEU A 17 22.08 -6.67 14.78
C LEU A 17 23.08 -6.35 13.68
N GLY A 18 24.14 -5.60 13.99
CA GLY A 18 25.24 -5.33 13.06
C GLY A 18 25.90 -6.61 12.57
N ARG A 19 26.27 -7.51 13.48
CA ARG A 19 26.85 -8.82 13.12
C ARG A 19 25.94 -9.66 12.22
N GLN A 20 24.64 -9.65 12.49
CA GLN A 20 23.67 -10.40 11.69
C GLN A 20 23.51 -9.82 10.28
N MET A 21 23.51 -8.49 10.15
CA MET A 21 23.51 -7.82 8.85
C MET A 21 24.78 -8.15 8.07
N ASP A 22 25.95 -8.02 8.70
CA ASP A 22 27.24 -8.34 8.06
C ASP A 22 27.30 -9.80 7.60
N ALA A 23 26.79 -10.74 8.41
CA ALA A 23 26.70 -12.14 8.03
C ALA A 23 25.77 -12.36 6.82
N PHE A 24 24.59 -11.72 6.81
CA PHE A 24 23.61 -11.84 5.73
C PHE A 24 24.13 -11.28 4.40
N PHE A 25 24.70 -10.07 4.42
CA PHE A 25 25.26 -9.45 3.21
C PHE A 25 26.58 -10.13 2.80
N GLY A 26 27.40 -10.55 3.76
CA GLY A 26 28.64 -11.28 3.52
C GLY A 26 28.45 -12.68 2.93
N SER A 27 27.32 -13.35 3.20
CA SER A 27 26.96 -14.63 2.56
C SER A 27 26.33 -14.47 1.17
N GLY A 28 26.34 -13.26 0.61
CA GLY A 28 25.75 -12.96 -0.71
C GLY A 28 24.26 -12.63 -0.69
N GLY A 29 23.67 -12.40 0.49
CA GLY A 29 22.33 -11.84 0.60
C GLY A 29 22.28 -10.41 0.05
N SER A 30 21.19 -10.05 -0.60
CA SER A 30 20.99 -8.72 -1.17
C SER A 30 19.67 -8.12 -0.70
N ALA A 31 19.66 -6.80 -0.42
CA ALA A 31 18.43 -6.08 -0.19
C ALA A 31 17.66 -5.94 -1.52
N GLN A 32 16.40 -6.37 -1.54
CA GLN A 32 15.52 -6.17 -2.69
C GLN A 32 14.53 -5.06 -2.38
N GLN A 33 14.45 -4.06 -3.26
CA GLN A 33 13.40 -3.06 -3.20
C GLN A 33 12.14 -3.64 -3.86
N ILE A 34 11.14 -3.97 -3.05
CA ILE A 34 9.83 -4.38 -3.55
C ILE A 34 9.01 -3.13 -3.83
N ALA A 35 8.60 -2.93 -5.07
CA ALA A 35 7.76 -1.80 -5.44
C ALA A 35 6.43 -1.85 -4.66
N GLN A 36 5.95 -0.68 -4.24
CA GLN A 36 4.70 -0.55 -3.51
C GLN A 36 3.56 -1.16 -4.36
N GLY A 37 2.86 -2.15 -3.80
CA GLY A 37 1.78 -2.88 -4.49
C GLY A 37 2.19 -4.14 -5.26
N VAL A 38 3.48 -4.51 -5.28
CA VAL A 38 4.00 -5.73 -5.97
C VAL A 38 4.21 -6.92 -5.03
N SER A 39 4.15 -6.73 -3.70
CA SER A 39 4.18 -7.84 -2.75
C SER A 39 2.85 -8.60 -2.77
N GLY A 40 2.61 -9.35 -3.84
CA GLY A 40 1.58 -10.38 -3.98
C GLY A 40 2.03 -11.73 -3.39
N GLU A 41 3.26 -11.82 -2.86
CA GLU A 41 3.73 -12.97 -2.10
C GLU A 41 3.02 -13.01 -0.75
N ASN A 42 1.98 -13.83 -0.67
CA ASN A 42 1.48 -14.30 0.60
C ASN A 42 2.10 -15.66 0.85
N ASN A 43 2.98 -15.70 1.84
CA ASN A 43 3.40 -16.95 2.48
C ASN A 43 2.22 -17.57 3.24
N GLY A 44 1.21 -18.06 2.51
CA GLY A 44 0.07 -18.82 3.04
C GLY A 44 -1.08 -18.03 3.67
N TYR A 45 -0.98 -16.69 3.76
CA TYR A 45 -2.02 -15.82 4.30
C TYR A 45 -2.37 -14.71 3.30
N GLY A 46 -3.07 -15.06 2.21
CA GLY A 46 -3.54 -14.17 1.13
C GLY A 46 -4.07 -12.79 1.58
N PRO A 47 -4.15 -11.75 0.72
CA PRO A 47 -5.02 -10.61 1.03
C PRO A 47 -6.38 -11.21 1.37
N SER A 48 -6.88 -10.90 2.57
CA SER A 48 -8.11 -11.52 3.07
C SER A 48 -9.18 -11.45 2.00
N SER A 49 -9.94 -12.53 1.77
CA SER A 49 -11.02 -12.62 0.77
C SER A 49 -11.90 -11.36 0.64
N HIS A 50 -12.00 -10.60 1.72
CA HIS A 50 -12.57 -9.26 1.79
C HIS A 50 -11.93 -8.23 0.84
N GLN A 51 -10.60 -8.12 0.77
CA GLN A 51 -9.91 -7.18 -0.13
C GLN A 51 -10.18 -7.47 -1.60
N ASP A 52 -10.17 -8.75 -1.99
CA ASP A 52 -10.49 -9.17 -3.36
C ASP A 52 -11.96 -8.91 -3.70
N ARG A 53 -12.87 -9.18 -2.76
CA ARG A 53 -14.28 -8.80 -2.87
C ARG A 53 -14.43 -7.29 -3.08
N LEU A 54 -13.73 -6.47 -2.30
CA LEU A 54 -13.80 -5.02 -2.43
C LEU A 54 -13.23 -4.51 -3.77
N ARG A 55 -12.16 -5.14 -4.29
CA ARG A 55 -11.63 -4.85 -5.63
C ARG A 55 -12.64 -5.22 -6.71
N ALA A 56 -13.27 -6.38 -6.60
CA ALA A 56 -14.31 -6.82 -7.54
C ALA A 56 -15.53 -5.87 -7.53
N GLU A 57 -15.98 -5.43 -6.34
CA GLU A 57 -17.04 -4.44 -6.22
C GLU A 57 -16.67 -3.09 -6.86
N ARG A 58 -15.42 -2.62 -6.67
CA ARG A 58 -14.95 -1.38 -7.30
C ARG A 58 -14.84 -1.51 -8.82
N LYS A 59 -14.32 -2.63 -9.32
CA LYS A 59 -14.28 -2.94 -10.76
C LYS A 59 -15.68 -2.97 -11.38
N ARG A 60 -16.68 -3.49 -10.66
CA ARG A 60 -18.09 -3.48 -11.11
C ARG A 60 -18.65 -2.06 -11.26
N LEU A 61 -18.24 -1.11 -10.41
CA LEU A 61 -18.72 0.27 -10.45
C LEU A 61 -17.96 1.15 -11.46
N ALA A 62 -16.80 0.69 -11.95
CA ALA A 62 -15.95 1.43 -12.87
C ALA A 62 -16.65 1.90 -14.18
N PRO A 63 -17.53 1.11 -14.83
CA PRO A 63 -18.22 1.55 -16.04
C PRO A 63 -19.13 2.76 -15.80
N GLU A 64 -19.83 2.81 -14.67
CA GLU A 64 -20.70 3.95 -14.33
C GLU A 64 -19.89 5.19 -13.97
N VAL A 65 -18.81 5.03 -13.20
CA VAL A 65 -17.86 6.13 -12.92
C VAL A 65 -17.29 6.69 -14.23
N ARG A 66 -16.95 5.82 -15.20
CA ARG A 66 -16.47 6.23 -16.52
C ARG A 66 -17.51 7.04 -17.29
N LYS A 67 -18.76 6.57 -17.36
CA LYS A 67 -19.86 7.31 -18.03
C LYS A 67 -20.05 8.70 -17.45
N HIS A 68 -19.94 8.85 -16.13
CA HIS A 68 -20.06 10.17 -15.51
C HIS A 68 -18.81 11.04 -15.72
N ALA A 69 -17.62 10.45 -15.71
CA ALA A 69 -16.37 11.15 -16.03
C ALA A 69 -16.35 11.65 -17.49
N GLU A 70 -16.84 10.85 -18.44
CA GLU A 70 -17.00 11.24 -19.85
C GLU A 70 -17.98 12.40 -20.05
N LYS A 71 -18.98 12.53 -19.17
CA LYS A 71 -19.88 13.69 -19.12
C LYS A 71 -19.23 14.95 -18.52
N GLY A 72 -17.96 14.88 -18.12
CA GLY A 72 -17.22 15.98 -17.51
C GLY A 72 -17.57 16.23 -16.04
N LEU A 73 -18.21 15.27 -15.36
CA LEU A 73 -18.55 15.42 -13.94
C LEU A 73 -17.32 15.28 -13.05
N THR A 74 -17.24 16.09 -12.00
CA THR A 74 -16.16 16.03 -10.99
C THR A 74 -16.34 14.84 -10.05
N ALA A 75 -15.29 14.46 -9.31
CA ALA A 75 -15.34 13.31 -8.40
C ALA A 75 -16.44 13.47 -7.32
N SER A 76 -16.68 14.70 -6.87
CA SER A 76 -17.75 15.02 -5.93
C SER A 76 -19.13 14.81 -6.55
N GLN A 77 -19.34 15.31 -7.77
CA GLN A 77 -20.61 15.17 -8.48
C GLN A 77 -20.93 13.71 -8.80
N ILE A 78 -19.92 12.93 -9.20
CA ILE A 78 -20.06 11.48 -9.41
C ILE A 78 -20.46 10.78 -8.10
N GLY A 79 -19.82 11.17 -6.98
CA GLY A 79 -20.15 10.63 -5.67
C GLY A 79 -21.60 10.88 -5.27
N THR A 80 -22.10 12.10 -5.51
CA THR A 80 -23.51 12.45 -5.30
C THR A 80 -24.45 11.68 -6.23
N ALA A 81 -24.13 11.58 -7.51
CA ALA A 81 -24.97 10.89 -8.50
C ALA A 81 -25.09 9.38 -8.24
N MET A 82 -24.01 8.76 -7.77
CA MET A 82 -23.94 7.32 -7.48
C MET A 82 -24.22 6.99 -6.01
N SER A 83 -24.49 7.99 -5.16
CA SER A 83 -24.65 7.84 -3.70
C SER A 83 -23.48 7.11 -3.03
N ILE A 84 -22.24 7.39 -3.46
CA ILE A 84 -21.01 6.82 -2.90
C ILE A 84 -20.04 7.90 -2.43
N ARG A 85 -19.17 7.55 -1.48
CA ARG A 85 -18.15 8.48 -0.96
C ARG A 85 -17.21 8.92 -2.09
N VAL A 86 -16.86 10.22 -2.12
CA VAL A 86 -15.92 10.80 -3.10
C VAL A 86 -14.60 10.04 -3.14
N LYS A 87 -14.05 9.67 -1.98
CA LYS A 87 -12.83 8.85 -1.89
C LYS A 87 -12.96 7.48 -2.58
N ARG A 88 -14.16 6.88 -2.58
CA ARG A 88 -14.43 5.61 -3.30
C ARG A 88 -14.43 5.84 -4.82
N VAL A 89 -14.96 6.97 -5.29
CA VAL A 89 -14.88 7.38 -6.70
C VAL A 89 -13.43 7.56 -7.14
N GLN A 90 -12.62 8.28 -6.36
CA GLN A 90 -11.20 8.47 -6.62
C GLN A 90 -10.44 7.14 -6.66
N MET A 91 -10.70 6.23 -5.72
CA MET A 91 -10.10 4.89 -5.75
C MET A 91 -10.48 4.09 -7.00
N ILE A 92 -11.77 4.11 -7.39
CA ILE A 92 -12.23 3.43 -8.61
C ILE A 92 -11.52 4.03 -9.83
N ALA A 93 -11.36 5.34 -9.88
CA ALA A 93 -10.70 6.03 -10.98
C ALA A 93 -9.23 5.66 -11.10
N ILE A 94 -8.48 5.70 -9.99
CA ILE A 94 -7.06 5.32 -9.93
C ILE A 94 -6.89 3.85 -10.33
N GLU A 95 -7.67 2.95 -9.74
CA GLU A 95 -7.55 1.51 -9.99
C GLU A 95 -7.95 1.08 -11.40
N ASN A 96 -8.76 1.87 -12.11
CA ASN A 96 -9.27 1.53 -13.45
C ASN A 96 -8.82 2.52 -14.55
N GLY A 97 -7.85 3.39 -14.25
CA GLY A 97 -7.28 4.35 -15.21
C GLY A 97 -8.30 5.34 -15.78
N ILE A 98 -9.28 5.79 -14.98
CA ILE A 98 -10.31 6.74 -15.41
C ILE A 98 -9.84 8.16 -15.08
N THR A 99 -9.74 9.02 -16.08
CA THR A 99 -9.48 10.44 -15.89
C THR A 99 -10.75 11.15 -15.44
N ILE A 100 -10.76 11.71 -14.23
CA ILE A 100 -11.82 12.58 -13.75
C ILE A 100 -11.28 14.00 -13.79
N GLY A 101 -12.06 14.95 -14.31
CA GLY A 101 -11.66 16.35 -14.54
C GLY A 101 -11.39 17.19 -13.29
N ASP A 102 -11.14 16.56 -12.14
CA ASP A 102 -10.95 17.19 -10.82
C ASP A 102 -9.66 16.65 -10.18
N GLN A 103 -8.56 16.71 -10.95
CA GLN A 103 -7.20 16.54 -10.46
C GLN A 103 -6.58 17.94 -10.34
N ALA A 104 -6.89 18.64 -9.24
CA ALA A 104 -6.17 19.81 -8.76
C ALA A 104 -5.88 19.63 -7.26
#